data_AF-U6EEP6-F1
#
_entry.id   AF-U6EEP6-F1
#
_cell.length_a   1.000
_cell.length_b   1.000
_cell.length_c   1.000
_cell.angle_alpha   90.00
_cell.angle_beta   90.00
_cell.angle_gamma   90.00
#
_symmetry.space_group_name_H-M   'P 1'
#
loop_
_entity.id
_entity.type
_entity.pdbx_description
1 polymer ?
#
loop_
_entity_poly.entity_id
_entity_poly.type
_entity_poly.pdbx_seq_one_letter_code
_entity_poly.pdbx_strand_id
1 'polypeptide(L)'
;MKKQIKLTILFLAAVLVSVCTVNAANLTVGPDGTYQNISSAYEAAVDSGDVILIADGEYSGPGNTNIIINKNLTIQGQSQNGTIINGNNTNWIFQIQPGIHVTIQNLTVTNGHAYYYGGAIYNQGTLTIDGSTFTNNTADNGGAILNEDTLTIEGSTFTNNTADNGGAIYNYYSTCNVNFTRFYNNASDIGDAIYNVGGSVNAENNWWGTHNPNWDNLIGGFDAPVWWIYMNLTANTTCILAGASVNLTADFNYHTNKENNITSLTGGHIQDCEVVFASTDGSLNPLSKITTDGLASSIFTPTHLGPVTVNATLDDQTCQIIFKDVPSISIDSVRTFAGQTVNLVATIVDQNNKPITCGDGSIDVKENKIRGYKTVEINGF
;
A
#
# COMPACT_ATOMS: atom_id res chain seq x y z
N MET A 1 1.80 -64.73 68.39
CA MET A 1 2.27 -63.97 67.22
C MET A 1 1.52 -64.42 65.97
N LYS A 2 0.42 -63.73 65.60
CA LYS A 2 -0.22 -63.72 64.26
C LYS A 2 -1.46 -62.81 64.30
N LYS A 3 -1.65 -62.04 63.22
CA LYS A 3 -2.83 -61.22 62.81
C LYS A 3 -2.99 -59.88 63.54
N GLN A 4 -3.31 -58.74 62.91
CA GLN A 4 -3.80 -58.43 61.56
C GLN A 4 -3.13 -57.17 60.98
N ILE A 5 -2.87 -57.18 59.67
CA ILE A 5 -2.56 -56.00 58.86
C ILE A 5 -3.89 -55.31 58.56
N LYS A 6 -4.09 -54.07 59.02
CA LYS A 6 -5.19 -53.21 58.54
C LYS A 6 -4.73 -52.54 57.25
N LEU A 7 -5.30 -53.00 56.14
CA LEU A 7 -5.19 -52.38 54.83
C LEU A 7 -6.18 -51.21 54.77
N THR A 8 -5.69 -49.98 54.88
CA THR A 8 -6.52 -48.79 54.66
C THR A 8 -6.50 -48.47 53.17
N ILE A 9 -7.57 -48.84 52.47
CA ILE A 9 -7.79 -48.43 51.08
C ILE A 9 -8.31 -46.99 51.10
N LEU A 10 -7.46 -46.05 50.69
CA LEU A 10 -7.86 -44.66 50.47
C LEU A 10 -8.54 -44.58 49.09
N PHE A 11 -9.85 -44.36 49.06
CA PHE A 11 -10.60 -44.09 47.83
C PHE A 11 -10.14 -42.73 47.27
N LEU A 12 -9.34 -42.75 46.21
CA LEU A 12 -9.05 -41.57 45.42
C LEU A 12 -10.30 -41.29 44.57
N ALA A 13 -11.14 -40.34 45.00
CA ALA A 13 -12.18 -39.80 44.15
C ALA A 13 -11.50 -39.06 43.00
N ALA A 14 -11.45 -39.70 41.83
CA ALA A 14 -11.05 -39.03 40.60
C ALA A 14 -12.15 -38.00 40.27
N VAL A 15 -11.91 -36.74 40.63
CA VAL A 15 -12.59 -35.63 40.00
C VAL A 15 -12.15 -35.67 38.55
N LEU A 16 -12.99 -36.20 37.66
CA LEU A 16 -12.89 -35.88 36.24
C LEU A 16 -13.15 -34.37 36.13
N VAL A 17 -12.09 -33.58 36.25
CA VAL A 17 -12.07 -32.29 35.57
C VAL A 17 -12.08 -32.69 34.10
N SER A 18 -13.25 -32.59 33.47
CA SER A 18 -13.30 -32.50 32.01
C SER A 18 -12.47 -31.27 31.69
N VAL A 19 -11.19 -31.46 31.39
CA VAL A 19 -10.40 -30.45 30.70
C VAL A 19 -11.09 -30.38 29.35
N CYS A 20 -12.06 -29.48 29.24
CA CYS A 20 -12.56 -29.08 27.94
C CYS A 20 -11.31 -28.51 27.27
N THR A 21 -10.74 -29.26 26.35
CA THR A 21 -9.74 -28.71 25.45
C THR A 21 -10.50 -27.71 24.61
N VAL A 22 -10.40 -26.45 25.02
CA VAL A 22 -10.87 -25.25 24.33
C VAL A 22 -10.11 -25.22 23.01
N ASN A 23 -10.69 -25.83 21.98
CA ASN A 23 -10.10 -25.81 20.66
C ASN A 23 -10.76 -24.67 19.91
N ALA A 24 -9.98 -23.64 19.60
CA ALA A 24 -10.37 -22.59 18.68
C ALA A 24 -11.09 -23.19 17.45
N ALA A 25 -12.33 -22.76 17.24
CA ALA A 25 -13.17 -23.18 16.15
C ALA A 25 -13.09 -22.19 14.99
N ASN A 26 -13.15 -22.72 13.77
CA ASN A 26 -13.34 -21.93 12.57
C ASN A 26 -14.84 -21.92 12.22
N LEU A 27 -15.47 -20.76 12.28
CA LEU A 27 -16.88 -20.55 12.01
C LEU A 27 -17.05 -19.89 10.65
N THR A 28 -17.39 -20.67 9.63
CA THR A 28 -17.46 -20.20 8.24
C THR A 28 -18.79 -19.52 7.92
N VAL A 29 -18.72 -18.25 7.53
CA VAL A 29 -19.81 -17.43 7.01
C VAL A 29 -19.75 -17.42 5.48
N GLY A 30 -20.89 -17.61 4.83
CA GLY A 30 -21.01 -17.50 3.37
C GLY A 30 -22.06 -18.43 2.78
N PRO A 31 -22.28 -18.40 1.46
CA PRO A 31 -23.30 -19.21 0.78
C PRO A 31 -23.17 -20.71 1.04
N ASP A 32 -21.92 -21.19 1.02
CA ASP A 32 -21.56 -22.59 1.31
C ASP A 32 -21.10 -22.80 2.78
N GLY A 33 -21.16 -21.73 3.58
CA GLY A 33 -20.76 -21.73 4.98
C GLY A 33 -21.85 -22.27 5.91
N THR A 34 -21.43 -22.72 7.09
CA THR A 34 -22.35 -23.13 8.18
C THR A 34 -23.26 -21.98 8.61
N TYR A 35 -22.76 -20.75 8.52
CA TYR A 35 -23.45 -19.53 8.94
C TYR A 35 -23.75 -18.64 7.74
N GLN A 36 -24.95 -18.07 7.70
CA GLN A 36 -25.38 -17.22 6.58
C GLN A 36 -25.09 -15.74 6.81
N ASN A 37 -24.75 -15.35 8.04
CA ASN A 37 -24.35 -13.99 8.39
C ASN A 37 -23.35 -13.99 9.56
N ILE A 38 -22.65 -12.88 9.71
CA ILE A 38 -21.55 -12.71 10.68
C ILE A 38 -22.06 -12.88 12.11
N SER A 39 -23.22 -12.31 12.43
CA SER A 39 -23.82 -12.39 13.77
C SER A 39 -24.11 -13.84 14.17
N SER A 40 -24.62 -14.67 13.26
CA SER A 40 -24.90 -16.08 13.57
C SER A 40 -23.64 -16.90 13.84
N ALA A 41 -22.53 -16.63 13.14
CA ALA A 41 -21.23 -17.22 13.47
C ALA A 41 -20.71 -16.69 14.80
N TYR A 42 -20.81 -15.38 15.03
CA TYR A 42 -20.38 -14.74 16.27
C TYR A 42 -21.12 -15.27 17.52
N GLU A 43 -22.43 -15.50 17.43
CA GLU A 43 -23.21 -16.08 18.53
C GLU A 43 -22.79 -17.53 18.83
N ALA A 44 -22.35 -18.27 17.81
CA ALA A 44 -21.85 -19.63 17.96
C ALA A 44 -20.37 -19.70 18.43
N ALA A 45 -19.62 -18.60 18.38
CA ALA A 45 -18.27 -18.53 18.93
C ALA A 45 -18.34 -18.56 20.47
N VAL A 46 -17.53 -19.43 21.08
CA VAL A 46 -17.52 -19.69 22.53
C VAL A 46 -16.16 -19.39 23.14
N ASP A 47 -15.08 -19.61 22.37
CA ASP A 47 -13.72 -19.60 22.87
C ASP A 47 -12.97 -18.36 22.41
N SER A 48 -12.06 -17.85 23.25
CA SER A 48 -11.31 -16.61 22.99
C SER A 48 -10.37 -16.66 21.77
N GLY A 49 -10.18 -17.85 21.19
CA GLY A 49 -9.36 -18.09 20.00
C GLY A 49 -10.17 -18.41 18.75
N ASP A 50 -11.50 -18.35 18.81
CA ASP A 50 -12.37 -18.65 17.68
C ASP A 50 -12.14 -17.67 16.52
N VAL A 51 -12.27 -18.20 15.30
CA VAL A 51 -12.09 -17.45 14.06
C VAL A 51 -13.38 -17.49 13.26
N ILE A 52 -13.95 -16.32 13.01
CA ILE A 52 -15.04 -16.14 12.05
C ILE A 52 -14.41 -16.00 10.66
N LEU A 53 -14.51 -17.04 9.85
CA LEU A 53 -14.01 -17.07 8.47
C LEU A 53 -15.12 -16.63 7.52
N ILE A 54 -14.96 -15.49 6.87
CA ILE A 54 -15.96 -14.96 5.95
C ILE A 54 -15.51 -15.25 4.51
N ALA A 55 -16.29 -16.05 3.80
CA ALA A 55 -16.03 -16.35 2.39
C ALA A 55 -16.19 -15.10 1.52
N ASP A 56 -15.64 -15.12 0.31
CA ASP A 56 -15.85 -14.02 -0.64
C ASP A 56 -17.35 -13.83 -0.94
N GLY A 57 -17.76 -12.56 -0.98
CA GLY A 57 -19.15 -12.14 -1.07
C GLY A 57 -19.35 -10.76 -0.47
N GLU A 58 -20.53 -10.18 -0.73
CA GLU A 58 -20.96 -8.94 -0.12
C GLU A 58 -21.98 -9.22 1.00
N TYR A 59 -21.63 -8.80 2.21
CA TYR A 59 -22.40 -9.02 3.44
C TYR A 59 -22.96 -7.69 3.93
N SER A 60 -24.26 -7.52 3.81
CA SER A 60 -24.95 -6.30 4.19
C SER A 60 -26.27 -6.59 4.92
N GLY A 61 -26.84 -5.56 5.54
CA GLY A 61 -28.13 -5.67 6.22
C GLY A 61 -28.11 -6.47 7.53
N PRO A 62 -29.30 -6.87 8.04
CA PRO A 62 -29.44 -7.49 9.36
C PRO A 62 -28.54 -8.72 9.56
N GLY A 63 -27.79 -8.72 10.66
CA GLY A 63 -26.86 -9.80 11.01
C GLY A 63 -25.44 -9.64 10.45
N ASN A 64 -25.19 -8.63 9.62
CA ASN A 64 -23.85 -8.30 9.10
C ASN A 64 -23.33 -6.93 9.57
N THR A 65 -24.22 -6.12 10.16
CA THR A 65 -23.93 -4.78 10.69
C THR A 65 -24.45 -4.65 12.12
N ASN A 66 -24.04 -3.60 12.82
CA ASN A 66 -24.46 -3.29 14.19
C ASN A 66 -24.10 -4.41 15.19
N ILE A 67 -22.95 -5.05 15.01
CA ILE A 67 -22.53 -6.21 15.80
C ILE A 67 -21.68 -5.74 16.99
N ILE A 68 -22.17 -6.02 18.20
CA ILE A 68 -21.44 -5.75 19.44
C ILE A 68 -20.60 -6.98 19.79
N ILE A 69 -19.27 -6.82 19.79
CA ILE A 69 -18.31 -7.88 20.09
C ILE A 69 -17.90 -7.76 21.56
N ASN A 70 -18.28 -8.77 22.35
CA ASN A 70 -18.05 -8.84 23.80
C ASN A 70 -17.19 -10.03 24.25
N LYS A 71 -16.54 -10.71 23.29
CA LYS A 71 -15.64 -11.84 23.51
C LYS A 71 -14.47 -11.76 22.54
N ASN A 72 -13.31 -12.25 22.96
CA ASN A 72 -12.11 -12.22 22.13
C ASN A 72 -12.27 -13.17 20.94
N LEU A 73 -11.89 -12.76 19.74
CA LEU A 73 -11.97 -13.57 18.52
C LEU A 73 -11.19 -12.94 17.37
N THR A 74 -11.07 -13.68 16.28
CA THR A 74 -10.60 -13.15 14.99
C THR A 74 -11.74 -13.13 13.96
N ILE A 75 -11.84 -12.06 13.19
CA ILE A 75 -12.68 -11.97 11.99
C ILE A 75 -11.76 -11.91 10.79
N GLN A 76 -11.86 -12.89 9.90
CA GLN A 76 -10.96 -13.03 8.78
C GLN A 76 -11.75 -13.21 7.49
N GLY A 77 -11.51 -12.33 6.51
CA GLY A 77 -11.99 -12.54 5.15
C GLY A 77 -11.15 -13.54 4.39
N GLN A 78 -11.78 -14.18 3.40
CA GLN A 78 -11.13 -15.06 2.45
C GLN A 78 -10.18 -14.27 1.54
N SER A 79 -10.59 -13.07 1.14
CA SER A 79 -9.75 -12.14 0.39
C SER A 79 -10.12 -10.70 0.68
N GLN A 80 -9.11 -9.82 0.73
CA GLN A 80 -9.29 -8.40 0.99
C GLN A 80 -10.31 -7.76 0.05
N ASN A 81 -10.22 -8.02 -1.25
CA ASN A 81 -11.07 -7.37 -2.26
C ASN A 81 -12.37 -8.16 -2.55
N GLY A 82 -12.43 -9.45 -2.21
CA GLY A 82 -13.59 -10.30 -2.47
C GLY A 82 -14.52 -10.46 -1.26
N THR A 83 -14.03 -10.26 -0.04
CA THR A 83 -14.84 -10.31 1.18
C THR A 83 -15.23 -8.89 1.61
N ILE A 84 -16.49 -8.51 1.38
CA ILE A 84 -16.96 -7.13 1.56
C ILE A 84 -18.05 -7.09 2.62
N ILE A 85 -17.87 -6.30 3.68
CA ILE A 85 -18.90 -5.98 4.67
C ILE A 85 -19.40 -4.55 4.39
N ASN A 86 -20.68 -4.43 4.02
CA ASN A 86 -21.26 -3.19 3.52
C ASN A 86 -22.33 -2.65 4.49
N GLY A 87 -22.09 -1.46 5.04
CA GLY A 87 -22.99 -0.75 5.96
C GLY A 87 -24.20 -0.08 5.30
N ASN A 88 -24.26 -0.07 3.95
CA ASN A 88 -25.31 0.54 3.15
C ASN A 88 -25.59 2.02 3.50
N ASN A 89 -24.55 2.76 3.93
CA ASN A 89 -24.62 4.16 4.36
C ASN A 89 -25.62 4.44 5.49
N THR A 90 -25.98 3.41 6.26
CA THR A 90 -27.04 3.52 7.28
C THR A 90 -26.63 2.91 8.62
N ASN A 91 -25.53 2.16 8.66
CA ASN A 91 -25.15 1.37 9.82
C ASN A 91 -23.64 1.41 10.06
N TRP A 92 -23.24 1.46 11.33
CA TRP A 92 -21.92 1.00 11.76
C TRP A 92 -21.86 -0.53 11.73
N ILE A 93 -20.65 -1.08 11.70
CA ILE A 93 -20.42 -2.50 11.49
C ILE A 93 -20.12 -3.20 12.82
N PHE A 94 -19.06 -2.78 13.50
CA PHE A 94 -18.60 -3.40 14.74
C PHE A 94 -18.46 -2.41 15.88
N GLN A 95 -18.88 -2.83 17.08
CA GLN A 95 -18.50 -2.19 18.34
C GLN A 95 -17.70 -3.18 19.17
N ILE A 96 -16.45 -2.83 19.50
CA ILE A 96 -15.59 -3.66 20.34
C ILE A 96 -15.74 -3.19 21.78
N GLN A 97 -16.19 -4.08 22.67
CA GLN A 97 -16.43 -3.74 24.08
C GLN A 97 -15.12 -3.62 24.89
N PRO A 98 -15.14 -2.90 26.03
CA PRO A 98 -13.99 -2.79 26.92
C PRO A 98 -13.41 -4.12 27.38
N GLY A 99 -12.08 -4.22 27.37
CA GLY A 99 -11.33 -5.42 27.77
C GLY A 99 -11.32 -6.56 26.74
N ILE A 100 -11.96 -6.37 25.58
CA ILE A 100 -12.04 -7.39 24.52
C ILE A 100 -10.93 -7.19 23.51
N HIS A 101 -10.36 -8.31 23.04
CA HIS A 101 -9.28 -8.36 22.06
C HIS A 101 -9.80 -8.94 20.75
N VAL A 102 -9.78 -8.14 19.68
CA VAL A 102 -10.27 -8.55 18.36
C VAL A 102 -9.20 -8.33 17.32
N THR A 103 -9.04 -9.31 16.44
CA THR A 103 -8.26 -9.15 15.20
C THR A 103 -9.21 -9.15 14.00
N ILE A 104 -9.06 -8.18 13.11
CA ILE A 104 -9.79 -8.10 11.82
C ILE A 104 -8.77 -8.16 10.71
N GLN A 105 -8.95 -9.07 9.76
CA GLN A 105 -7.96 -9.26 8.69
C GLN A 105 -8.54 -9.64 7.33
N ASN A 106 -7.84 -9.23 6.27
CA ASN A 106 -8.06 -9.66 4.89
C ASN A 106 -9.50 -9.50 4.38
N LEU A 107 -10.10 -8.33 4.64
CA LEU A 107 -11.45 -7.99 4.16
C LEU A 107 -11.60 -6.50 3.82
N THR A 108 -12.71 -6.15 3.19
CA THR A 108 -13.13 -4.78 2.94
C THR A 108 -14.33 -4.41 3.81
N VAL A 109 -14.27 -3.26 4.48
CA VAL A 109 -15.39 -2.63 5.19
C VAL A 109 -15.76 -1.33 4.49
N THR A 110 -17.02 -1.21 4.05
CA THR A 110 -17.44 -0.08 3.23
C THR A 110 -18.82 0.47 3.57
N ASN A 111 -19.03 1.75 3.26
CA ASN A 111 -20.31 2.45 3.43
C ASN A 111 -20.86 2.33 4.85
N GLY A 112 -19.98 2.24 5.86
CA GLY A 112 -20.35 2.37 7.25
C GLY A 112 -20.81 3.79 7.55
N HIS A 113 -21.88 3.94 8.33
CA HIS A 113 -22.40 5.25 8.72
C HIS A 113 -22.84 5.29 10.19
N ALA A 114 -22.37 6.28 10.94
CA ALA A 114 -22.83 6.53 12.31
C ALA A 114 -22.71 7.99 12.74
N TYR A 115 -23.64 8.45 13.57
CA TYR A 115 -23.60 9.79 14.16
C TYR A 115 -22.72 9.87 15.42
N TYR A 116 -22.76 8.85 16.29
CA TYR A 116 -22.09 8.89 17.61
C TYR A 116 -20.92 7.90 17.74
N TYR A 117 -20.60 7.19 16.66
CA TYR A 117 -19.58 6.15 16.60
C TYR A 117 -18.69 6.39 15.39
N GLY A 118 -17.61 5.63 15.26
CA GLY A 118 -16.89 5.56 13.99
C GLY A 118 -17.79 4.96 12.90
N GLY A 119 -17.63 5.43 11.66
CA GLY A 119 -18.56 5.08 10.59
C GLY A 119 -18.65 3.58 10.36
N ALA A 120 -17.52 2.89 10.42
CA ALA A 120 -17.47 1.43 10.37
C ALA A 120 -17.32 0.80 11.76
N ILE A 121 -16.35 1.27 12.56
CA ILE A 121 -15.96 0.62 13.82
C ILE A 121 -15.91 1.62 14.95
N TYR A 122 -16.50 1.24 16.09
CA TYR A 122 -16.24 1.87 17.38
C TYR A 122 -15.43 0.92 18.27
N ASN A 123 -14.18 1.27 18.53
CA ASN A 123 -13.29 0.48 19.37
C ASN A 123 -13.22 1.06 20.78
N GLN A 124 -13.69 0.28 21.77
CA GLN A 124 -13.49 0.55 23.19
C GLN A 124 -12.62 -0.53 23.87
N GLY A 125 -12.05 -1.46 23.09
CA GLY A 125 -11.17 -2.52 23.55
C GLY A 125 -9.83 -2.54 22.79
N THR A 126 -9.20 -3.70 22.69
CA THR A 126 -7.97 -3.87 21.91
C THR A 126 -8.31 -4.41 20.52
N LEU A 127 -8.08 -3.59 19.49
CA LEU A 127 -8.34 -3.92 18.09
C LEU A 127 -7.05 -3.97 17.29
N THR A 128 -6.81 -5.11 16.63
CA THR A 128 -5.76 -5.26 15.61
C THR A 128 -6.41 -5.38 14.24
N ILE A 129 -5.92 -4.61 13.28
CA ILE A 129 -6.36 -4.64 11.88
C ILE A 129 -5.13 -4.95 11.01
N ASP A 130 -5.24 -5.98 10.17
CA ASP A 130 -4.16 -6.41 9.30
C ASP A 130 -4.68 -6.67 7.87
N GLY A 131 -3.99 -6.16 6.85
CA GLY A 131 -4.33 -6.48 5.46
C GLY A 131 -5.78 -6.16 5.07
N SER A 132 -6.39 -5.08 5.59
CA SER A 132 -7.81 -4.77 5.35
C SER A 132 -8.03 -3.41 4.69
N THR A 133 -9.18 -3.25 4.03
CA THR A 133 -9.56 -2.01 3.35
C THR A 133 -10.78 -1.38 4.01
N PHE A 134 -10.70 -0.09 4.34
CA PHE A 134 -11.81 0.74 4.83
C PHE A 134 -12.09 1.82 3.79
N THR A 135 -13.26 1.77 3.16
CA THR A 135 -13.58 2.70 2.07
C THR A 135 -14.99 3.27 2.10
N ASN A 136 -15.12 4.56 1.80
CA ASN A 136 -16.41 5.27 1.76
C ASN A 136 -17.20 5.19 3.07
N ASN A 137 -16.54 5.14 4.22
CA ASN A 137 -17.23 5.19 5.51
C ASN A 137 -17.40 6.64 5.95
N THR A 138 -18.50 6.95 6.65
CA THR A 138 -18.83 8.33 7.06
C THR A 138 -19.33 8.40 8.50
N ALA A 139 -18.85 9.38 9.28
CA ALA A 139 -19.35 9.62 10.63
C ALA A 139 -19.11 11.05 11.11
N ASP A 140 -19.59 11.43 12.29
CA ASP A 140 -19.20 12.70 12.91
C ASP A 140 -17.74 12.63 13.43
N ASN A 141 -17.31 11.47 13.94
CA ASN A 141 -15.95 11.24 14.45
C ASN A 141 -15.39 9.91 13.94
N GLY A 142 -14.27 9.97 13.22
CA GLY A 142 -13.62 8.78 12.69
C GLY A 142 -14.43 8.20 11.54
N GLY A 143 -14.23 8.72 10.33
CA GLY A 143 -15.06 8.32 9.18
C GLY A 143 -15.10 6.81 8.99
N ALA A 144 -13.97 6.12 9.24
CA ALA A 144 -13.95 4.67 9.40
C ALA A 144 -13.97 4.24 10.86
N ILE A 145 -13.05 4.73 11.70
CA ILE A 145 -12.80 4.19 13.04
C ILE A 145 -12.78 5.30 14.08
N LEU A 146 -13.59 5.11 15.13
CA LEU A 146 -13.47 5.83 16.39
C LEU A 146 -12.77 4.91 17.40
N ASN A 147 -11.63 5.36 17.96
CA ASN A 147 -10.83 4.59 18.90
C ASN A 147 -10.77 5.23 20.29
N GLU A 148 -11.21 4.50 21.32
CA GLU A 148 -11.16 4.89 22.74
C GLU A 148 -10.26 3.99 23.60
N ASP A 149 -9.56 3.01 23.00
CA ASP A 149 -8.59 2.17 23.69
C ASP A 149 -7.43 1.83 22.71
N THR A 150 -7.01 0.57 22.57
CA THR A 150 -5.80 0.24 21.82
C THR A 150 -6.16 -0.15 20.40
N LEU A 151 -5.62 0.58 19.44
CA LEU A 151 -5.74 0.30 18.01
C LEU A 151 -4.35 0.05 17.41
N THR A 152 -4.19 -1.11 16.79
CA THR A 152 -3.00 -1.46 15.99
C THR A 152 -3.45 -1.73 14.56
N ILE A 153 -2.83 -1.07 13.59
CA ILE A 153 -3.12 -1.22 12.17
C ILE A 153 -1.81 -1.47 11.43
N GLU A 154 -1.80 -2.53 10.62
CA GLU A 154 -0.69 -2.87 9.74
C GLU A 154 -1.21 -3.24 8.35
N GLY A 155 -0.43 -2.93 7.31
CA GLY A 155 -0.68 -3.40 5.94
C GLY A 155 -2.07 -3.09 5.39
N SER A 156 -2.71 -2.00 5.82
CA SER A 156 -4.12 -1.73 5.52
C SER A 156 -4.31 -0.52 4.59
N THR A 157 -5.54 -0.30 4.13
CA THR A 157 -5.89 0.83 3.25
C THR A 157 -7.12 1.58 3.76
N PHE A 158 -7.02 2.90 3.87
CA PHE A 158 -8.12 3.81 4.18
C PHE A 158 -8.31 4.80 3.03
N THR A 159 -9.45 4.71 2.34
CA THR A 159 -9.75 5.58 1.20
C THR A 159 -11.14 6.18 1.25
N ASN A 160 -11.27 7.45 0.85
CA ASN A 160 -12.59 8.09 0.70
C ASN A 160 -13.45 8.06 1.97
N ASN A 161 -12.84 7.97 3.16
CA ASN A 161 -13.59 8.06 4.40
C ASN A 161 -13.77 9.53 4.76
N THR A 162 -14.91 9.88 5.35
CA THR A 162 -15.26 11.28 5.64
C THR A 162 -15.81 11.42 7.05
N ALA A 163 -15.36 12.43 7.78
CA ALA A 163 -15.97 12.79 9.05
C ALA A 163 -15.83 14.27 9.37
N ASP A 164 -16.49 14.77 10.41
CA ASP A 164 -16.20 16.12 10.90
C ASP A 164 -14.81 16.14 11.55
N ASN A 165 -14.46 15.09 12.30
CA ASN A 165 -13.15 14.96 12.94
C ASN A 165 -12.49 13.60 12.61
N GLY A 166 -11.27 13.62 12.04
CA GLY A 166 -10.55 12.40 11.71
C GLY A 166 -11.19 11.67 10.54
N GLY A 167 -10.90 12.09 9.30
CA GLY A 167 -11.61 11.58 8.12
C GLY A 167 -11.53 10.06 7.96
N ALA A 168 -10.42 9.42 8.35
CA ALA A 168 -10.37 7.97 8.53
C ALA A 168 -10.47 7.55 10.01
N ILE A 169 -9.58 8.06 10.86
CA ILE A 169 -9.43 7.62 12.24
C ILE A 169 -9.55 8.80 13.20
N TYR A 170 -10.40 8.66 14.21
CA TYR A 170 -10.43 9.53 15.37
C TYR A 170 -9.94 8.77 16.60
N ASN A 171 -8.85 9.23 17.20
CA ASN A 171 -8.24 8.63 18.39
C ASN A 171 -8.54 9.50 19.62
N TYR A 172 -9.25 8.95 20.60
CA TYR A 172 -9.73 9.69 21.77
C TYR A 172 -9.07 9.18 23.06
N TYR A 173 -8.14 9.96 23.61
CA TYR A 173 -7.42 9.66 24.87
C TYR A 173 -6.83 8.25 24.94
N SER A 174 -6.34 7.73 23.81
CA SER A 174 -6.07 6.31 23.64
C SER A 174 -4.79 6.05 22.81
N THR A 175 -4.47 4.79 22.53
CA THR A 175 -3.23 4.42 21.80
C THR A 175 -3.56 3.96 20.40
N CYS A 176 -2.96 4.61 19.40
CA CYS A 176 -3.06 4.23 17.99
C CYS A 176 -1.67 3.99 17.39
N ASN A 177 -1.40 2.75 16.99
CA ASN A 177 -0.20 2.38 16.23
C ASN A 177 -0.62 2.02 14.82
N VAL A 178 -0.18 2.78 13.82
CA VAL A 178 -0.53 2.56 12.42
C VAL A 178 0.72 2.62 11.57
N ASN A 179 1.06 1.52 10.91
CA ASN A 179 2.27 1.43 10.08
C ASN A 179 1.94 0.69 8.77
N PHE A 180 2.75 0.92 7.74
CA PHE A 180 2.62 0.27 6.43
C PHE A 180 1.20 0.37 5.84
N THR A 181 0.50 1.45 6.20
CA THR A 181 -0.90 1.69 5.84
C THR A 181 -0.97 2.80 4.81
N ARG A 182 -1.91 2.66 3.87
CA ARG A 182 -2.19 3.64 2.83
C ARG A 182 -3.40 4.49 3.22
N PHE A 183 -3.21 5.80 3.33
CA PHE A 183 -4.26 6.81 3.50
C PHE A 183 -4.36 7.66 2.25
N TYR A 184 -5.52 7.67 1.60
CA TYR A 184 -5.72 8.49 0.39
C TYR A 184 -7.15 9.00 0.27
N ASN A 185 -7.29 10.29 -0.05
CA ASN A 185 -8.57 10.95 -0.26
C ASN A 185 -9.58 10.78 0.89
N ASN A 186 -9.09 10.68 2.13
CA ASN A 186 -9.94 10.83 3.32
C ASN A 186 -10.11 12.33 3.59
N ALA A 187 -11.21 12.73 4.22
CA ALA A 187 -11.55 14.15 4.39
C ALA A 187 -12.20 14.45 5.74
N SER A 188 -11.81 15.54 6.38
CA SER A 188 -12.50 16.07 7.56
C SER A 188 -12.18 17.55 7.82
N ASP A 189 -12.87 18.17 8.78
CA ASP A 189 -12.53 19.54 9.19
C ASP A 189 -11.19 19.58 9.95
N ILE A 190 -10.82 18.48 10.64
CA ILE A 190 -9.56 18.35 11.38
C ILE A 190 -8.98 16.95 11.18
N GLY A 191 -7.81 16.86 10.55
CA GLY A 191 -7.08 15.62 10.34
C GLY A 191 -7.73 14.70 9.31
N ASP A 192 -7.59 15.04 8.03
CA ASP A 192 -8.19 14.32 6.88
C ASP A 192 -8.00 12.81 6.97
N ALA A 193 -6.84 12.34 7.43
CA ALA A 193 -6.62 10.94 7.72
C ALA A 193 -6.80 10.61 9.20
N ILE A 194 -6.04 11.25 10.09
CA ILE A 194 -6.03 10.90 11.51
C ILE A 194 -6.17 12.14 12.39
N TYR A 195 -7.12 12.13 13.30
CA TYR A 195 -7.21 13.13 14.36
C TYR A 195 -7.04 12.48 15.74
N ASN A 196 -6.25 13.11 16.60
CA ASN A 196 -5.92 12.63 17.93
C ASN A 196 -6.32 13.67 18.99
N VAL A 197 -7.13 13.26 19.95
CA VAL A 197 -7.52 14.06 21.12
C VAL A 197 -6.93 13.41 22.37
N GLY A 198 -5.62 13.61 22.54
CA GLY A 198 -4.86 13.05 23.67
C GLY A 198 -4.50 11.56 23.49
N GLY A 199 -3.70 11.03 24.40
CA GLY A 199 -3.11 9.69 24.24
C GLY A 199 -1.85 9.73 23.35
N SER A 200 -1.59 8.66 22.63
CA SER A 200 -0.37 8.48 21.83
C SER A 200 -0.67 7.94 20.44
N VAL A 201 -0.01 8.50 19.42
CA VAL A 201 -0.06 8.01 18.05
C VAL A 201 1.35 7.71 17.55
N ASN A 202 1.53 6.52 16.97
CA ASN A 202 2.67 6.19 16.14
C ASN A 202 2.16 5.95 14.71
N ALA A 203 2.52 6.83 13.78
CA ALA A 203 2.05 6.80 12.39
C ALA A 203 3.22 6.78 11.37
N GLU A 204 4.33 6.15 11.76
CA GLU A 204 5.52 6.02 10.91
C GLU A 204 5.29 5.05 9.74
N ASN A 205 6.07 5.23 8.66
CA ASN A 205 6.12 4.31 7.53
C ASN A 205 4.75 4.03 6.88
N ASN A 206 3.91 5.07 6.77
CA ASN A 206 2.65 5.01 6.03
C ASN A 206 2.79 5.70 4.67
N TRP A 207 1.93 5.33 3.71
CA TRP A 207 1.76 6.07 2.46
C TRP A 207 0.59 7.04 2.60
N TRP A 208 0.86 8.33 2.47
CA TRP A 208 -0.14 9.40 2.67
C TRP A 208 -0.70 9.94 1.35
N GLY A 209 -0.63 9.14 0.27
CA GLY A 209 -1.02 9.55 -1.08
C GLY A 209 -0.02 10.46 -1.79
N THR A 210 1.07 10.88 -1.13
CA THR A 210 2.05 11.81 -1.72
C THR A 210 3.43 11.68 -1.09
N HIS A 211 4.46 12.10 -1.84
CA HIS A 211 5.81 12.29 -1.31
C HIS A 211 5.96 13.53 -0.44
N ASN A 212 5.07 14.52 -0.60
CA ASN A 212 5.14 15.82 0.07
C ASN A 212 3.86 16.07 0.88
N PRO A 213 3.61 15.27 1.94
CA PRO A 213 2.40 15.38 2.74
C PRO A 213 2.27 16.78 3.38
N ASN A 214 1.09 17.37 3.25
CA ASN A 214 0.72 18.54 4.05
C ASN A 214 0.14 18.07 5.39
N TRP A 215 0.98 18.04 6.41
CA TRP A 215 0.61 17.51 7.73
C TRP A 215 -0.51 18.30 8.41
N ASP A 216 -0.61 19.61 8.18
CA ASP A 216 -1.66 20.45 8.78
C ASP A 216 -3.07 20.03 8.34
N ASN A 217 -3.18 19.40 7.16
CA ASN A 217 -4.44 18.84 6.65
C ASN A 217 -4.60 17.37 7.05
N LEU A 218 -3.57 16.56 6.78
CA LEU A 218 -3.66 15.10 6.88
C LEU A 218 -3.82 14.59 8.30
N ILE A 219 -3.22 15.28 9.28
CA ILE A 219 -3.21 14.85 10.67
C ILE A 219 -3.59 16.01 11.59
N GLY A 220 -4.08 15.68 12.79
CA GLY A 220 -4.32 16.69 13.83
C GLY A 220 -4.11 16.15 15.23
N GLY A 221 -3.59 16.99 16.13
CA GLY A 221 -3.45 16.68 17.55
C GLY A 221 -2.32 15.72 17.93
N PHE A 222 -1.36 15.50 17.03
CA PHE A 222 -0.08 14.83 17.29
C PHE A 222 0.99 15.32 16.32
N ASP A 223 2.27 15.04 16.64
CA ASP A 223 3.40 15.44 15.81
C ASP A 223 3.47 14.63 14.50
N ALA A 224 3.91 15.26 13.42
CA ALA A 224 4.10 14.60 12.14
C ALA A 224 5.10 13.43 12.24
N PRO A 225 4.84 12.31 11.54
CA PRO A 225 5.77 11.19 11.51
C PRO A 225 7.11 11.62 10.90
N VAL A 226 8.19 11.02 11.40
CA VAL A 226 9.55 11.30 10.92
C VAL A 226 9.77 10.72 9.52
N TRP A 227 9.22 9.52 9.27
CA TRP A 227 9.39 8.74 8.07
C TRP A 227 8.03 8.35 7.47
N TRP A 228 7.93 8.48 6.15
CA TRP A 228 6.77 8.02 5.38
C TRP A 228 7.20 7.37 4.08
N ILE A 229 6.36 6.49 3.55
CA ILE A 229 6.67 5.68 2.37
C ILE A 229 6.86 6.57 1.14
N TYR A 230 7.80 6.17 0.29
CA TYR A 230 8.25 6.86 -0.90
C TYR A 230 8.22 5.90 -2.09
N MET A 231 7.35 6.19 -3.07
CA MET A 231 7.39 5.50 -4.37
C MET A 231 8.64 5.89 -5.16
N ASN A 232 9.55 4.94 -5.39
CA ASN A 232 10.73 5.12 -6.23
C ASN A 232 10.50 4.51 -7.62
N LEU A 233 10.60 5.31 -8.68
CA LEU A 233 10.51 4.83 -10.06
C LEU A 233 11.91 4.71 -10.66
N THR A 234 12.28 3.51 -11.09
CA THR A 234 13.58 3.22 -11.69
C THR A 234 13.45 2.60 -13.07
N ALA A 235 14.48 2.78 -13.89
CA ALA A 235 14.68 2.07 -15.14
C ALA A 235 16.01 1.32 -15.09
N ASN A 236 16.09 0.16 -15.74
CA ASN A 236 17.33 -0.62 -15.82
C ASN A 236 18.45 0.04 -16.67
N THR A 237 18.14 1.15 -17.33
CA THR A 237 19.06 1.93 -18.17
C THR A 237 18.74 3.41 -18.04
N THR A 238 19.73 4.27 -18.27
CA THR A 238 19.56 5.72 -18.38
C THR A 238 19.41 6.19 -19.83
N CYS A 239 19.63 5.30 -20.80
CA CYS A 239 19.57 5.55 -22.24
C CYS A 239 18.66 4.56 -22.96
N ILE A 240 17.96 5.04 -23.99
CA ILE A 240 16.98 4.27 -24.75
C ILE A 240 17.24 4.34 -26.26
N LEU A 241 16.90 3.24 -26.95
CA LEU A 241 16.88 3.14 -28.42
C LEU A 241 15.46 2.80 -28.87
N ALA A 242 15.08 3.24 -30.07
CA ALA A 242 13.80 2.84 -30.67
C ALA A 242 13.69 1.31 -30.71
N GLY A 243 12.56 0.77 -30.25
CA GLY A 243 12.30 -0.67 -30.18
C GLY A 243 13.02 -1.42 -29.03
N ALA A 244 13.84 -0.75 -28.22
CA ALA A 244 14.48 -1.39 -27.07
C ALA A 244 13.47 -1.75 -25.97
N SER A 245 13.78 -2.79 -25.19
CA SER A 245 13.01 -3.14 -24.00
C SER A 245 13.65 -2.53 -22.75
N VAL A 246 12.92 -1.62 -22.11
CA VAL A 246 13.34 -0.92 -20.88
C VAL A 246 12.50 -1.44 -19.73
N ASN A 247 13.14 -2.04 -18.74
CA ASN A 247 12.43 -2.53 -17.56
C ASN A 247 12.26 -1.38 -16.58
N LEU A 248 11.00 -1.09 -16.25
CA LEU A 248 10.61 -0.11 -15.25
C LEU A 248 10.19 -0.82 -13.98
N THR A 249 10.54 -0.24 -12.84
CA THR A 249 10.08 -0.70 -11.52
C THR A 249 9.64 0.50 -10.70
N ALA A 250 8.37 0.52 -10.31
CA ALA A 250 7.87 1.34 -9.22
C ALA A 250 7.98 0.53 -7.92
N ASP A 251 8.69 1.09 -6.94
CA ASP A 251 9.10 0.42 -5.71
C ASP A 251 8.65 1.22 -4.47
N PHE A 252 7.84 0.59 -3.61
CA PHE A 252 7.34 1.17 -2.36
C PHE A 252 8.13 0.73 -1.13
N ASN A 253 9.27 0.05 -1.31
CA ASN A 253 10.15 -0.38 -0.22
C ASN A 253 11.17 0.70 0.19
N TYR A 254 10.83 1.97 0.00
CA TYR A 254 11.62 3.13 0.44
C TYR A 254 10.76 4.08 1.27
N HIS A 255 11.38 4.76 2.23
CA HIS A 255 10.76 5.86 2.97
C HIS A 255 11.61 7.12 2.82
N THR A 256 10.96 8.26 3.00
CA THR A 256 11.58 9.56 3.04
C THR A 256 11.23 10.28 4.33
N ASN A 257 12.01 11.30 4.65
CA ASN A 257 11.74 12.24 5.72
C ASN A 257 11.63 13.67 5.18
N LYS A 258 11.38 14.64 6.08
CA LYS A 258 11.27 16.07 5.75
C LYS A 258 12.53 16.70 5.14
N GLU A 259 13.67 16.03 5.25
CA GLU A 259 14.95 16.45 4.68
C GLU A 259 15.21 15.83 3.30
N ASN A 260 14.25 15.04 2.79
CA ASN A 260 14.36 14.25 1.55
C ASN A 260 15.45 13.17 1.59
N ASN A 261 15.81 12.69 2.77
CA ASN A 261 16.64 11.49 2.88
C ASN A 261 15.81 10.28 2.49
N ILE A 262 16.23 9.53 1.48
CA ILE A 262 15.53 8.32 1.02
C ILE A 262 16.35 7.10 1.43
N THR A 263 15.73 6.19 2.19
CA THR A 263 16.35 4.94 2.65
C THR A 263 15.40 3.77 2.49
N SER A 264 15.94 2.55 2.43
CA SER A 264 15.12 1.34 2.31
C SER A 264 14.29 1.11 3.57
N LEU A 265 13.03 0.70 3.39
CA LEU A 265 12.18 0.24 4.49
C LEU A 265 12.75 -1.05 5.10
N THR A 266 12.48 -1.21 6.39
CA THR A 266 12.65 -2.48 7.09
C THR A 266 11.34 -2.85 7.75
N GLY A 267 10.95 -4.12 7.72
CA GLY A 267 9.80 -4.62 8.47
C GLY A 267 8.44 -4.62 7.75
N GLY A 268 8.33 -4.17 6.49
CA GLY A 268 7.07 -4.25 5.75
C GLY A 268 7.02 -3.38 4.48
N HIS A 269 5.86 -3.39 3.82
CA HIS A 269 5.48 -2.54 2.68
C HIS A 269 3.99 -2.21 2.78
N ILE A 270 3.52 -1.17 2.08
CA ILE A 270 2.07 -0.93 1.98
C ILE A 270 1.35 -2.11 1.35
N GLN A 271 0.07 -2.26 1.67
CA GLN A 271 -0.80 -3.20 0.97
C GLN A 271 -0.66 -3.08 -0.55
N ASP A 272 -0.65 -4.24 -1.22
CA ASP A 272 -0.50 -4.27 -2.65
C ASP A 272 -1.62 -3.49 -3.37
N CYS A 273 -1.20 -2.60 -4.27
CA CYS A 273 -2.07 -1.62 -4.92
C CYS A 273 -1.74 -1.46 -6.40
N GLU A 274 -2.69 -0.97 -7.18
CA GLU A 274 -2.52 -0.79 -8.62
C GLU A 274 -1.71 0.48 -8.94
N VAL A 275 -0.58 0.30 -9.61
CA VAL A 275 0.23 1.40 -10.16
C VAL A 275 -0.05 1.52 -11.66
N VAL A 276 -0.29 2.75 -12.12
CA VAL A 276 -0.52 3.06 -13.54
C VAL A 276 0.75 3.63 -14.15
N PHE A 277 1.19 3.06 -15.27
CA PHE A 277 2.32 3.54 -16.07
C PHE A 277 1.82 4.32 -17.28
N ALA A 278 2.51 5.41 -17.60
CA ALA A 278 2.24 6.20 -18.80
C ALA A 278 3.55 6.68 -19.44
N SER A 279 3.54 6.93 -20.74
CA SER A 279 4.69 7.46 -21.46
C SER A 279 4.27 8.49 -22.51
N THR A 280 5.15 9.44 -22.81
CA THR A 280 4.92 10.46 -23.85
C THR A 280 5.18 9.93 -25.28
N ASP A 281 5.86 8.79 -25.38
CA ASP A 281 6.16 8.06 -26.60
C ASP A 281 6.11 6.55 -26.32
N GLY A 282 6.11 5.73 -27.37
CA GLY A 282 6.29 4.29 -27.27
C GLY A 282 5.08 3.54 -26.74
N SER A 283 5.33 2.34 -26.24
CA SER A 283 4.31 1.49 -25.63
C SER A 283 4.79 0.95 -24.28
N LEU A 284 3.84 0.64 -23.40
CA LEU A 284 4.06 0.07 -22.08
C LEU A 284 3.28 -1.22 -21.96
N ASN A 285 3.90 -2.25 -21.38
CA ASN A 285 3.24 -3.53 -21.14
C ASN A 285 3.70 -4.15 -19.80
N PRO A 286 2.80 -4.26 -18.80
CA PRO A 286 1.42 -3.76 -18.79
C PRO A 286 1.32 -2.24 -18.59
N LEU A 287 0.15 -1.64 -18.88
CA LEU A 287 -0.14 -0.23 -18.58
C LEU A 287 -0.47 0.01 -17.10
N SER A 288 -0.90 -1.03 -16.38
CA SER A 288 -1.06 -1.00 -14.94
C SER A 288 -0.67 -2.33 -14.33
N LYS A 289 -0.25 -2.31 -13.07
CA LYS A 289 0.18 -3.52 -12.36
C LYS A 289 -0.12 -3.35 -10.87
N ILE A 290 -0.85 -4.30 -10.31
CA ILE A 290 -0.93 -4.47 -8.85
C ILE A 290 0.46 -4.86 -8.37
N THR A 291 0.96 -4.16 -7.35
CA THR A 291 2.27 -4.49 -6.76
C THR A 291 2.28 -5.92 -6.22
N THR A 292 3.48 -6.47 -6.06
CA THR A 292 3.71 -7.69 -5.28
C THR A 292 4.90 -7.40 -4.41
N ASP A 293 4.73 -7.52 -3.10
CA ASP A 293 5.74 -7.12 -2.11
C ASP A 293 6.21 -5.66 -2.32
N GLY A 294 5.26 -4.77 -2.64
CA GLY A 294 5.53 -3.35 -2.89
C GLY A 294 6.18 -3.04 -4.24
N LEU A 295 6.33 -4.02 -5.16
CA LEU A 295 6.93 -3.83 -6.48
C LEU A 295 5.90 -3.93 -7.61
N ALA A 296 5.84 -2.92 -8.47
CA ALA A 296 5.11 -2.97 -9.74
C ALA A 296 6.09 -2.75 -10.91
N SER A 297 5.95 -3.54 -11.97
CA SER A 297 6.85 -3.47 -13.12
C SER A 297 6.11 -3.37 -14.45
N SER A 298 6.74 -2.68 -15.39
CA SER A 298 6.28 -2.56 -16.78
C SER A 298 7.48 -2.54 -17.72
N ILE A 299 7.26 -3.03 -18.96
CA ILE A 299 8.25 -2.94 -20.03
C ILE A 299 7.87 -1.76 -20.92
N PHE A 300 8.77 -0.79 -21.00
CA PHE A 300 8.68 0.33 -21.93
C PHE A 300 9.41 0.02 -23.23
N THR A 301 8.76 0.27 -24.36
CA THR A 301 9.32 0.14 -25.71
C THR A 301 9.17 1.47 -26.46
N PRO A 302 10.24 2.28 -26.57
CA PRO A 302 10.21 3.57 -27.26
C PRO A 302 10.01 3.42 -28.77
N THR A 303 9.40 4.40 -29.43
CA THR A 303 9.32 4.41 -30.91
C THR A 303 10.37 5.30 -31.57
N HIS A 304 10.95 6.26 -30.84
CA HIS A 304 12.02 7.11 -31.36
C HIS A 304 13.10 7.42 -30.29
N LEU A 305 14.23 7.96 -30.76
CA LEU A 305 15.24 8.60 -29.91
C LEU A 305 14.76 10.00 -29.51
N GLY A 306 15.06 10.46 -28.30
CA GLY A 306 14.75 11.82 -27.87
C GLY A 306 14.24 11.91 -26.43
N PRO A 307 13.76 13.09 -26.03
CA PRO A 307 13.19 13.26 -24.71
C PRO A 307 11.91 12.43 -24.59
N VAL A 308 11.95 11.34 -23.84
CA VAL A 308 10.78 10.55 -23.51
C VAL A 308 10.58 10.58 -22.00
N THR A 309 9.39 10.99 -21.59
CA THR A 309 8.98 10.92 -20.20
C THR A 309 8.16 9.67 -19.97
N VAL A 310 8.56 8.91 -18.97
CA VAL A 310 7.82 7.74 -18.46
C VAL A 310 7.42 8.04 -17.03
N ASN A 311 6.17 7.76 -16.73
CA ASN A 311 5.53 8.03 -15.45
C ASN A 311 5.07 6.72 -14.80
N ALA A 312 5.09 6.70 -13.47
CA ALA A 312 4.34 5.76 -12.65
C ALA A 312 3.51 6.56 -11.65
N THR A 313 2.24 6.22 -11.53
CA THR A 313 1.27 6.97 -10.74
C THR A 313 0.51 6.05 -9.79
N LEU A 314 0.39 6.50 -8.54
CA LEU A 314 -0.50 6.00 -7.49
C LEU A 314 -1.05 7.23 -6.76
N ASP A 315 -2.35 7.29 -6.44
CA ASP A 315 -2.92 8.31 -5.53
C ASP A 315 -2.69 9.76 -5.93
N ASP A 316 -2.74 10.05 -7.23
CA ASP A 316 -2.35 11.32 -7.84
C ASP A 316 -0.86 11.68 -7.70
N GLN A 317 -0.08 10.94 -6.92
CA GLN A 317 1.37 11.06 -6.88
C GLN A 317 1.97 10.41 -8.13
N THR A 318 2.68 11.22 -8.91
CA THR A 318 3.37 10.76 -10.13
C THR A 318 4.87 10.87 -9.98
N CYS A 319 5.56 9.75 -10.16
CA CYS A 319 7.02 9.71 -10.33
C CYS A 319 7.35 9.70 -11.82
N GLN A 320 8.45 10.36 -12.21
CA GLN A 320 8.83 10.51 -13.61
C GLN A 320 10.29 10.14 -13.83
N ILE A 321 10.54 9.42 -14.92
CA ILE A 321 11.86 9.29 -15.53
C ILE A 321 11.82 10.06 -16.84
N ILE A 322 12.82 10.92 -17.06
CA ILE A 322 12.99 11.64 -18.30
C ILE A 322 14.25 11.10 -18.97
N PHE A 323 14.07 10.27 -19.99
CA PHE A 323 15.13 9.90 -20.91
C PHE A 323 15.43 11.13 -21.75
N LYS A 324 16.70 11.54 -21.79
CA LYS A 324 17.12 12.84 -22.31
C LYS A 324 17.95 12.74 -23.59
N ASP A 325 18.18 11.53 -24.08
CA ASP A 325 19.14 11.31 -25.14
C ASP A 325 18.60 11.81 -26.48
N VAL A 326 19.11 12.98 -26.88
CA VAL A 326 19.07 13.47 -28.25
C VAL A 326 20.47 13.25 -28.83
N PRO A 327 20.68 12.28 -29.72
CA PRO A 327 21.99 12.05 -30.30
C PRO A 327 22.41 13.26 -31.15
N SER A 328 23.65 13.71 -30.96
CA SER A 328 24.31 14.70 -31.79
C SER A 328 25.72 14.23 -32.15
N ILE A 329 26.35 14.83 -33.16
CA ILE A 329 27.72 14.50 -33.56
C ILE A 329 28.67 15.58 -33.05
N SER A 330 29.66 15.18 -32.26
CA SER A 330 30.83 16.00 -31.95
C SER A 330 32.00 15.59 -32.84
N ILE A 331 32.67 16.57 -33.45
CA ILE A 331 33.87 16.35 -34.27
C ILE A 331 35.05 17.04 -33.57
N ASP A 332 36.14 16.29 -33.40
CA ASP A 332 37.34 16.85 -32.78
C ASP A 332 37.91 18.04 -33.56
N SER A 333 38.35 19.06 -32.84
CA SER A 333 39.04 20.21 -33.44
C SER A 333 40.43 19.80 -33.93
N VAL A 334 40.68 19.90 -35.24
CA VAL A 334 41.99 19.61 -35.85
C VAL A 334 42.61 20.87 -36.45
N ARG A 335 43.88 21.13 -36.15
CA ARG A 335 44.67 22.18 -36.81
C ARG A 335 45.59 21.55 -37.86
N THR A 336 45.59 22.10 -39.08
CA THR A 336 46.39 21.57 -40.19
C THR A 336 46.84 22.67 -41.15
N PHE A 337 47.80 22.35 -42.02
CA PHE A 337 48.30 23.24 -43.07
C PHE A 337 47.66 22.90 -44.42
N ALA A 338 47.68 23.87 -45.35
CA ALA A 338 47.14 23.68 -46.70
C ALA A 338 47.80 22.49 -47.42
N GLY A 339 46.97 21.57 -47.92
CA GLY A 339 47.41 20.37 -48.66
C GLY A 339 47.66 19.13 -47.81
N GLN A 340 47.50 19.19 -46.48
CA GLN A 340 47.61 18.02 -45.61
C GLN A 340 46.28 17.25 -45.49
N THR A 341 46.38 15.93 -45.42
CA THR A 341 45.26 15.05 -45.05
C THR A 341 45.15 14.97 -43.54
N VAL A 342 43.94 15.12 -43.00
CA VAL A 342 43.65 14.95 -41.57
C VAL A 342 42.59 13.90 -41.34
N ASN A 343 42.75 13.13 -40.26
CA ASN A 343 41.71 12.24 -39.77
C ASN A 343 40.82 13.03 -38.80
N LEU A 344 39.52 13.00 -39.04
CA LEU A 344 38.51 13.51 -38.10
C LEU A 344 37.94 12.33 -37.35
N VAL A 345 37.88 12.43 -36.02
CA VAL A 345 37.13 11.50 -35.19
C VAL A 345 35.79 12.17 -34.89
N ALA A 346 34.71 11.49 -35.24
CA ALA A 346 33.36 11.89 -34.93
C ALA A 346 32.81 10.96 -33.84
N THR A 347 32.23 11.55 -32.79
CA THR A 347 31.63 10.80 -31.67
C THR A 347 30.17 11.17 -31.58
N ILE A 348 29.29 10.19 -31.41
CA ILE A 348 27.88 10.42 -31.09
C ILE A 348 27.82 10.78 -29.61
N VAL A 349 27.24 11.94 -29.30
CA VAL A 349 27.16 12.48 -27.95
C VAL A 349 25.73 12.87 -27.59
N ASP A 350 25.42 12.84 -26.29
CA ASP A 350 24.17 13.33 -25.74
C ASP A 350 24.12 14.87 -25.80
N GLN A 351 22.99 15.42 -25.39
CA GLN A 351 22.79 16.88 -25.28
C GLN A 351 23.76 17.60 -24.31
N ASN A 352 24.53 16.86 -23.50
CA ASN A 352 25.58 17.39 -22.62
C ASN A 352 26.99 17.13 -23.17
N ASN A 353 27.11 16.71 -24.43
CA ASN A 353 28.37 16.38 -25.09
C ASN A 353 29.12 15.17 -24.48
N LYS A 354 28.40 14.27 -23.77
CA LYS A 354 28.94 12.99 -23.28
C LYS A 354 28.73 11.90 -24.33
N PRO A 355 29.71 11.00 -24.55
CA PRO A 355 29.55 9.91 -25.51
C PRO A 355 28.33 9.03 -25.21
N ILE A 356 27.46 8.84 -26.19
CA ILE A 356 26.40 7.84 -26.14
C ILE A 356 27.04 6.48 -26.46
N THR A 357 26.96 5.54 -25.52
CA THR A 357 27.61 4.21 -25.61
C THR A 357 26.62 3.06 -25.81
N CYS A 358 25.32 3.36 -25.79
CA CYS A 358 24.21 2.46 -26.05
C CYS A 358 23.91 2.45 -27.56
N GLY A 359 23.91 1.26 -28.17
CA GLY A 359 23.50 1.02 -29.56
C GLY A 359 24.64 0.98 -30.59
N ASP A 360 24.34 0.39 -31.74
CA ASP A 360 25.27 0.14 -32.85
C ASP A 360 25.36 1.34 -33.80
N GLY A 361 25.22 2.57 -33.27
CA GLY A 361 25.14 3.79 -34.07
C GLY A 361 26.32 3.92 -35.02
N SER A 362 26.06 3.81 -36.33
CA SER A 362 27.09 3.98 -37.36
C SER A 362 27.05 5.40 -37.89
N ILE A 363 28.20 6.07 -37.92
CA ILE A 363 28.35 7.37 -38.60
C ILE A 363 28.61 7.08 -40.09
N ASP A 364 27.61 7.29 -40.94
CA ASP A 364 27.75 7.10 -42.38
C ASP A 364 28.14 8.41 -43.09
N VAL A 365 29.43 8.57 -43.39
CA VAL A 365 29.94 9.78 -44.07
C VAL A 365 29.73 9.64 -45.57
N LYS A 366 28.60 10.14 -46.09
CA LYS A 366 28.38 10.22 -47.55
C LYS A 366 29.21 11.33 -48.18
N GLU A 367 29.96 11.01 -49.25
CA GLU A 367 30.65 12.03 -50.04
C GLU A 367 29.65 12.83 -50.90
N ASN A 368 29.11 13.92 -50.37
CA ASN A 368 28.37 14.89 -51.18
C ASN A 368 29.33 15.97 -51.72
N LYS A 369 29.60 15.93 -53.03
CA LYS A 369 30.37 16.98 -53.73
C LYS A 369 29.49 18.23 -53.92
N ILE A 370 29.40 19.06 -52.89
CA ILE A 370 28.94 20.45 -53.04
C ILE A 370 30.01 21.36 -52.44
N ARG A 371 30.87 21.90 -53.32
CA ARG A 371 31.85 22.97 -53.06
C ARG A 371 32.57 22.90 -51.70
N GLY A 372 33.57 22.03 -51.60
CA GLY A 372 34.66 22.18 -50.62
C GLY A 372 34.35 21.85 -49.15
N TYR A 373 33.14 21.44 -48.80
CA TYR A 373 32.79 20.94 -47.47
C TYR A 373 32.30 19.49 -47.57
N LYS A 374 32.76 18.61 -46.66
CA LYS A 374 32.14 17.30 -46.45
C LYS A 374 30.96 17.46 -45.51
N THR A 375 29.77 17.08 -45.96
CA THR A 375 28.57 17.01 -45.12
C THR A 375 28.53 15.64 -44.44
N VAL A 376 28.28 15.59 -43.13
CA VAL A 376 28.06 14.33 -42.41
C VAL A 376 26.55 14.12 -42.33
N GLU A 377 26.04 13.08 -42.98
CA GLU A 377 24.64 12.66 -42.85
C GLU A 377 24.53 11.56 -41.79
N ILE A 378 23.45 11.57 -41.03
CA ILE A 378 23.12 10.48 -40.13
C ILE A 378 22.16 9.54 -40.89
N ASN A 379 22.56 8.29 -41.11
CA ASN A 379 21.67 7.26 -41.65
C ASN A 379 21.63 6.08 -40.67
N GLY A 380 20.41 5.67 -40.30
CA GLY A 380 20.16 4.53 -39.43
C GLY A 380 20.14 4.89 -37.95
N PHE A 381 18.95 5.23 -37.45
CA PHE A 381 18.56 5.18 -36.03
C PHE A 381 17.09 4.86 -35.94
#